data_AF-A0A2W1BLS0-F1
#
_entry.id   AF-A0A2W1BLS0-F1
#
_cell.length_a   1.000
_cell.length_b   1.000
_cell.length_c   1.000
_cell.angle_alpha   90.00
_cell.angle_beta   90.00
_cell.angle_gamma   90.00
#
_symmetry.space_group_name_H-M   'P 1'
#
loop_
_entity.id
_entity.type
_entity.pdbx_description
1 polymer ?
#
loop_
_entity_poly.entity_id
_entity_poly.type
_entity_poly.pdbx_seq_one_letter_code
_entity_poly.pdbx_strand_id
1 'polypeptide(L)'
;MYLALSPFFLLGTWFGNPSIESITGIADQLEASGEWHLAVQALCYHPDDVARGHLIRGVLSRHAPSKADNPATQARLELVTRLRVPRQWLLLAQAHRAKYERLPALEAEYLVGAGQWNAAHKVLLDELLPEAVLADDLQSIAPLLEKMNSAAERDELSGWQSGGQALHLYLHVCVQIRGLVSSAEAQRDRANVHAQLEALRPKVAAACRALGGLQPKSLGGRFARAEMGARLVQCTLAGGEAAAHVAALLRTLALPPDTTHTAQHKISSMLASRAAESACPASPAS
;
A
#
# COMPACT_ATOMS: atom_id res chain seq x y z
N MET A 1 -22.68 1.40 42.10
CA MET A 1 -23.68 2.14 41.31
C MET A 1 -23.21 3.59 41.20
N TYR A 2 -22.18 3.85 40.39
CA TYR A 2 -21.70 5.21 40.12
C TYR A 2 -22.26 5.63 38.77
N LEU A 3 -23.21 6.57 38.82
CA LEU A 3 -23.81 7.20 37.65
C LEU A 3 -22.70 7.89 36.85
N ALA A 4 -22.34 7.29 35.72
CA ALA A 4 -21.62 7.97 34.65
C ALA A 4 -22.56 9.02 34.04
N LEU A 5 -22.63 10.19 34.69
CA LEU A 5 -23.23 11.38 34.11
C LEU A 5 -22.47 11.68 32.82
N SER A 6 -23.15 11.43 31.69
CA SER A 6 -22.67 11.76 30.37
C SER A 6 -22.31 13.25 30.32
N PRO A 7 -21.08 13.64 29.96
CA PRO A 7 -20.65 15.05 29.93
C PRO A 7 -21.41 15.90 28.90
N PHE A 8 -22.29 15.29 28.10
CA PHE A 8 -23.19 15.98 27.19
C PHE A 8 -24.26 16.82 27.89
N PHE A 9 -24.65 16.50 29.14
CA PHE A 9 -25.76 17.20 29.80
C PHE A 9 -25.36 18.52 30.48
N LEU A 10 -24.07 18.72 30.79
CA LEU A 10 -23.64 19.90 31.57
C LEU A 10 -23.30 21.12 30.71
N LEU A 11 -23.03 20.98 29.41
CA LEU A 11 -22.79 22.12 28.53
C LEU A 11 -24.09 22.78 28.06
N GLY A 12 -25.17 22.02 27.86
CA GLY A 12 -26.48 22.58 27.49
C GLY A 12 -27.09 23.48 28.58
N THR A 13 -26.80 23.21 29.85
CA THR A 13 -27.29 24.03 30.98
C THR A 13 -26.40 25.23 31.30
N TRP A 14 -25.13 25.22 30.89
CA TRP A 14 -24.20 26.34 31.11
C TRP A 14 -24.35 27.46 30.06
N PHE A 15 -24.86 27.14 28.86
CA PHE A 15 -24.79 28.05 27.72
C PHE A 15 -26.00 28.97 27.48
N GLY A 16 -27.11 28.79 28.19
CA GLY A 16 -28.34 29.50 27.83
C GLY A 16 -28.77 29.15 26.40
N ASN A 17 -29.24 30.14 25.62
CA ASN A 17 -29.42 30.02 24.18
C ASN A 17 -28.12 30.49 23.49
N PRO A 18 -27.12 29.61 23.24
CA PRO A 18 -25.81 30.05 22.76
C PRO A 18 -25.95 30.67 21.38
N SER A 19 -25.47 31.91 21.23
CA SER A 19 -25.31 32.53 19.93
C SER A 19 -24.18 31.84 19.16
N ILE A 20 -24.24 31.89 17.83
CA ILE A 20 -23.19 31.34 16.95
C ILE A 20 -21.82 31.93 17.33
N GLU A 21 -21.74 33.24 17.57
CA GLU A 21 -20.53 33.94 17.99
C GLU A 21 -19.97 33.43 19.32
N SER A 22 -20.83 33.07 20.27
CA SER A 22 -20.40 32.50 21.54
C SER A 22 -19.78 31.12 21.35
N ILE A 23 -20.35 30.28 20.47
CA ILE A 23 -19.84 28.93 20.21
C ILE A 23 -18.47 29.01 19.54
N THR A 24 -18.34 29.84 18.50
CA THR A 24 -17.07 30.01 17.77
C THR A 24 -16.02 30.67 18.66
N GLY A 25 -16.38 31.71 19.41
CA GLY A 25 -15.45 32.40 20.30
C GLY A 25 -14.87 31.49 21.40
N ILE A 26 -15.68 30.58 21.94
CA ILE A 26 -15.21 29.62 22.96
C ILE A 26 -14.39 28.51 22.32
N ALA A 27 -14.77 28.03 21.13
CA ALA A 27 -13.95 27.09 20.39
C ALA A 27 -12.55 27.68 20.12
N ASP A 28 -12.47 28.94 19.70
CA ASP A 28 -11.21 29.64 19.44
C ASP A 28 -10.38 29.82 20.73
N GLN A 29 -11.02 30.16 21.86
CA GLN A 29 -10.35 30.26 23.16
C GLN A 29 -9.78 28.92 23.64
N LEU A 30 -10.54 27.83 23.47
CA LEU A 30 -10.10 26.47 23.80
C LEU A 30 -9.00 25.98 22.87
N GLU A 31 -9.06 26.35 21.58
CA GLU A 31 -7.99 26.06 20.63
C GLU A 31 -6.70 26.81 21.01
N ALA A 32 -6.81 28.09 21.38
CA ALA A 32 -5.68 28.92 21.80
C ALA A 32 -5.02 28.45 23.11
N SER A 33 -5.79 27.83 24.02
CA SER A 33 -5.25 27.22 25.25
C SER A 33 -4.62 25.83 25.03
N GLY A 34 -4.66 25.31 23.79
CA GLY A 34 -4.13 24.00 23.43
C GLY A 34 -5.10 22.83 23.64
N GLU A 35 -6.34 23.10 24.06
CA GLU A 35 -7.38 22.10 24.29
C GLU A 35 -8.31 21.94 23.07
N TRP A 36 -7.70 21.67 21.91
CA TRP A 36 -8.39 21.52 20.62
C TRP A 36 -9.52 20.48 20.63
N HIS A 37 -9.39 19.40 21.40
CA HIS A 37 -10.43 18.37 21.54
C HIS A 37 -11.72 18.89 22.20
N LEU A 38 -11.60 19.84 23.13
CA LEU A 38 -12.74 20.54 23.73
C LEU A 38 -13.29 21.62 22.77
N ALA A 39 -12.42 22.24 21.96
CA ALA A 39 -12.88 23.13 20.89
C ALA A 39 -13.78 22.38 19.89
N VAL A 40 -13.40 21.15 19.50
CA VAL A 40 -14.27 20.27 18.67
C VAL A 40 -15.60 19.99 19.37
N GLN A 41 -15.58 19.73 20.69
CA GLN A 41 -16.80 19.52 21.48
C GLN A 41 -17.70 20.76 21.50
N ALA A 42 -17.15 21.97 21.64
CA ALA A 42 -17.91 23.21 21.58
C ALA A 42 -18.55 23.39 20.18
N LEU A 43 -17.77 23.17 19.12
CA LEU A 43 -18.26 23.26 17.74
C LEU A 43 -19.37 22.25 17.42
N CYS A 44 -19.45 21.11 18.11
CA CYS A 44 -20.55 20.16 17.94
C CYS A 44 -21.93 20.78 18.22
N TYR A 45 -22.02 21.88 18.97
CA TYR A 45 -23.27 22.60 19.25
C TYR A 45 -23.64 23.63 18.17
N HIS A 46 -22.81 23.83 17.14
CA HIS A 46 -23.11 24.79 16.08
C HIS A 46 -24.38 24.38 15.30
N PRO A 47 -25.37 25.27 15.13
CA PRO A 47 -26.69 24.90 14.60
C PRO A 47 -26.67 24.56 13.11
N ASP A 48 -25.85 25.25 12.31
CA ASP A 48 -25.67 24.94 10.88
C ASP A 48 -24.68 23.78 10.70
N ASP A 49 -25.15 22.72 10.05
CA ASP A 49 -24.42 21.49 9.72
C ASP A 49 -23.22 21.72 8.82
N VAL A 50 -23.34 22.64 7.85
CA VAL A 50 -22.28 22.89 6.86
C VAL A 50 -21.12 23.62 7.52
N ALA A 51 -21.41 24.73 8.21
CA ALA A 51 -20.42 25.47 8.99
C ALA A 51 -19.81 24.60 10.09
N ARG A 52 -20.63 23.82 10.83
CA ARG A 52 -20.16 22.89 11.86
C ARG A 52 -19.12 21.92 11.31
N GLY A 53 -19.44 21.26 10.19
CA GLY A 53 -18.53 20.32 9.56
C GLY A 53 -17.24 20.98 9.08
N HIS A 54 -17.33 22.19 8.51
CA HIS A 54 -16.16 22.93 8.05
C HIS A 54 -15.23 23.34 9.21
N LEU A 55 -15.79 23.92 10.28
CA LEU A 55 -15.04 24.36 11.45
C LEU A 55 -14.36 23.17 12.15
N ILE A 56 -15.08 22.07 12.37
CA ILE A 56 -14.51 20.85 12.99
C ILE A 56 -13.35 20.31 12.15
N ARG A 57 -13.52 20.19 10.82
CA ARG A 57 -12.42 19.77 9.93
C ARG A 57 -11.23 20.73 9.99
N GLY A 58 -11.48 22.04 10.11
CA GLY A 58 -10.45 23.05 10.30
C GLY A 58 -9.61 22.79 11.55
N VAL A 59 -10.24 22.64 12.71
CA VAL A 59 -9.55 22.33 13.98
C VAL A 59 -8.78 21.00 13.88
N LEU A 60 -9.42 19.94 13.36
CA LEU A 60 -8.76 18.64 13.20
C LEU A 60 -7.53 18.74 12.28
N SER A 61 -7.62 19.45 11.15
CA SER A 61 -6.50 19.58 10.21
C SER A 61 -5.27 20.26 10.82
N ARG A 62 -5.46 21.15 11.81
CA ARG A 62 -4.37 21.86 12.50
C ARG A 62 -3.76 21.05 13.64
N HIS A 63 -4.57 20.29 14.38
CA HIS A 63 -4.18 19.70 15.66
C HIS A 63 -4.18 18.17 15.72
N ALA A 64 -4.73 17.48 14.72
CA ALA A 64 -4.76 16.02 14.73
C ALA A 64 -3.32 15.47 14.73
N PRO A 65 -2.97 14.64 15.73
CA PRO A 65 -1.64 14.05 15.82
C PRO A 65 -1.50 12.92 14.78
N SER A 66 -0.30 12.77 14.20
CA SER A 66 0.02 11.62 13.35
C SER A 66 -0.03 10.32 14.15
N LYS A 67 0.47 10.31 15.38
CA LYS A 67 0.48 9.14 16.26
C LYS A 67 0.05 9.49 17.69
N ALA A 68 -0.64 8.55 18.33
CA ALA A 68 -1.11 8.70 19.70
C ALA A 68 -0.06 8.20 20.69
N ASP A 69 1.06 8.93 20.80
CA ASP A 69 2.22 8.51 21.61
C ASP A 69 2.01 8.67 23.12
N ASN A 70 1.19 9.64 23.53
CA ASN A 70 0.95 9.96 24.94
C ASN A 70 -0.46 9.56 25.38
N PRO A 71 -0.68 9.15 26.64
CA PRO A 71 -2.00 8.79 27.16
C PRO A 71 -2.98 9.97 27.11
N ALA A 72 -2.48 11.19 27.30
CA ALA A 72 -3.28 12.41 27.14
C ALA A 72 -3.80 12.56 25.69
N THR A 73 -2.95 12.31 24.70
CA THR A 73 -3.33 12.37 23.27
C THR A 73 -4.35 11.28 22.93
N GLN A 74 -4.19 10.08 23.48
CA GLN A 74 -5.16 8.99 23.32
C GLN A 74 -6.52 9.37 23.90
N ALA A 75 -6.56 9.89 25.14
CA ALA A 75 -7.80 10.36 25.76
C ALA A 75 -8.49 11.47 24.95
N ARG A 76 -7.71 12.40 24.36
CA ARG A 76 -8.23 13.45 23.46
C ARG A 76 -8.88 12.85 22.20
N LEU A 77 -8.24 11.88 21.55
CA LEU A 77 -8.77 11.20 20.36
C LEU A 77 -10.01 10.36 20.69
N GLU A 78 -10.02 9.70 21.85
CA GLU A 78 -11.18 8.97 22.35
C GLU A 78 -12.38 9.90 22.55
N LEU A 79 -12.16 11.09 23.13
CA LEU A 79 -13.22 12.08 23.27
C LEU A 79 -13.81 12.43 21.90
N VAL A 80 -12.97 12.80 20.93
CA VAL A 80 -13.41 13.16 19.57
C VAL A 80 -14.20 12.03 18.92
N THR A 81 -13.79 10.78 19.14
CA THR A 81 -14.49 9.59 18.64
C THR A 81 -15.89 9.43 19.29
N ARG A 82 -16.02 9.74 20.59
CA ARG A 82 -17.31 9.70 21.31
C ARG A 82 -18.27 10.83 20.89
N LEU A 83 -17.75 11.93 20.35
CA LEU A 83 -18.56 13.07 19.86
C LEU A 83 -19.35 12.78 18.57
N ARG A 84 -19.29 11.55 18.05
CA ARG A 84 -19.91 11.14 16.76
C ARG A 84 -19.43 11.97 15.57
N VAL A 85 -18.24 12.58 15.66
CA VAL A 85 -17.57 13.17 14.51
C VAL A 85 -17.20 12.04 13.54
N PRO A 86 -17.45 12.20 12.22
CA PRO A 86 -17.11 11.16 11.26
C PRO A 86 -15.62 10.78 11.34
N ARG A 87 -15.35 9.50 11.60
CA ARG A 87 -13.98 8.99 11.77
C ARG A 87 -13.08 9.31 10.58
N GLN A 88 -13.64 9.35 9.37
CA GLN A 88 -12.94 9.72 8.15
C GLN A 88 -12.29 11.11 8.23
N TRP A 89 -12.93 12.09 8.89
CA TRP A 89 -12.37 13.44 9.01
C TRP A 89 -11.13 13.46 9.90
N LEU A 90 -11.16 12.71 10.99
CA LEU A 90 -10.00 12.54 11.86
C LEU A 90 -8.86 11.85 11.11
N LEU A 91 -9.14 10.70 10.48
CA LEU A 91 -8.14 9.94 9.74
C LEU A 91 -7.51 10.76 8.60
N LEU A 92 -8.30 11.57 7.88
CA LEU A 92 -7.77 12.49 6.87
C LEU A 92 -6.79 13.50 7.46
N ALA A 93 -7.14 14.11 8.60
CA ALA A 93 -6.26 15.05 9.26
C ALA A 93 -4.97 14.38 9.74
N GLN A 94 -5.05 13.15 10.29
CA GLN A 94 -3.89 12.36 10.68
C GLN A 94 -3.02 11.97 9.48
N ALA A 95 -3.62 11.64 8.33
CA ALA A 95 -2.89 11.37 7.10
C ALA A 95 -2.10 12.61 6.63
N HIS A 96 -2.72 13.79 6.63
CA HIS A 96 -2.04 15.04 6.27
C HIS A 96 -0.90 15.38 7.23
N ARG A 97 -1.08 15.09 8.53
CA ARG A 97 -0.01 15.26 9.52
C ARG A 97 1.14 14.27 9.29
N ALA A 98 0.84 13.00 9.05
CA ALA A 98 1.83 11.97 8.75
C ALA A 98 2.64 12.30 7.48
N LYS A 99 1.98 12.86 6.45
CA LYS A 99 2.64 13.36 5.24
C LYS A 99 3.65 14.46 5.56
N TYR A 100 3.25 15.45 6.37
CA TYR A 100 4.13 16.55 6.77
C TYR A 100 5.34 16.04 7.56
N GLU A 101 5.15 15.04 8.41
CA GLU A 101 6.19 14.43 9.24
C GLU A 101 7.01 13.36 8.51
N ARG A 102 6.77 13.13 7.20
CA ARG A 102 7.48 12.13 6.38
C ARG A 102 7.36 10.70 6.91
N LEU A 103 6.14 10.33 7.30
CA LEU A 103 5.79 8.98 7.77
C LEU A 103 4.84 8.31 6.74
N PRO A 104 5.36 7.84 5.59
CA PRO A 104 4.52 7.36 4.48
C PRO A 104 3.68 6.13 4.82
N ALA A 105 4.17 5.26 5.72
CA ALA A 105 3.44 4.07 6.16
C ALA A 105 2.16 4.46 6.90
N LEU A 106 2.28 5.37 7.88
CA LEU A 106 1.13 5.89 8.62
C LEU A 106 0.21 6.72 7.71
N GLU A 107 0.75 7.53 6.82
CA GLU A 107 -0.05 8.28 5.84
C GLU A 107 -0.93 7.32 5.03
N ALA A 108 -0.35 6.26 4.45
CA ALA A 108 -1.09 5.31 3.64
C ALA A 108 -2.17 4.57 4.44
N GLU A 109 -1.87 4.13 5.67
CA GLU A 109 -2.84 3.48 6.56
C GLU A 109 -4.04 4.37 6.87
N TYR A 110 -3.79 5.64 7.19
CA TYR A 110 -4.86 6.60 7.48
C TYR A 110 -5.65 6.98 6.23
N LEU A 111 -5.02 7.13 5.07
CA LEU A 111 -5.72 7.38 3.80
C LEU A 111 -6.65 6.22 3.43
N VAL A 112 -6.19 4.97 3.58
CA VAL A 112 -7.02 3.78 3.40
C VAL A 112 -8.19 3.77 4.39
N GLY A 113 -7.92 4.04 5.67
CA GLY A 113 -8.98 4.12 6.69
C GLY A 113 -9.99 5.24 6.44
N ALA A 114 -9.58 6.32 5.79
CA ALA A 114 -10.44 7.43 5.39
C ALA A 114 -11.20 7.20 4.07
N GLY A 115 -10.93 6.10 3.36
CA GLY A 115 -11.51 5.84 2.03
C GLY A 115 -10.88 6.66 0.89
N GLN A 116 -9.73 7.29 1.12
CA GLN A 116 -8.99 8.03 0.08
C GLN A 116 -8.08 7.10 -0.72
N TRP A 117 -8.69 6.16 -1.44
CA TRP A 117 -8.02 5.09 -2.17
C TRP A 117 -6.97 5.58 -3.19
N ASN A 118 -7.33 6.57 -3.99
CA ASN A 118 -6.45 7.12 -5.03
C ASN A 118 -5.23 7.84 -4.44
N ALA A 119 -5.38 8.49 -3.28
CA ALA A 119 -4.26 9.13 -2.59
C ALA A 119 -3.34 8.07 -1.98
N ALA A 120 -3.92 7.07 -1.29
CA ALA A 120 -3.17 5.95 -0.75
C ALA A 120 -2.39 5.19 -1.83
N HIS A 121 -2.99 5.04 -3.03
CA HIS A 121 -2.36 4.36 -4.15
C HIS A 121 -1.11 5.06 -4.67
N LYS A 122 -1.12 6.40 -4.68
CA LYS A 122 0.06 7.19 -5.05
C LYS A 122 1.17 7.01 -4.01
N VAL A 123 0.86 7.15 -2.72
CA VAL A 123 1.84 6.98 -1.63
C VAL A 123 2.45 5.57 -1.66
N LEU A 124 1.62 4.55 -1.89
CA LEU A 124 2.07 3.17 -2.01
C LEU A 124 3.09 2.98 -3.14
N LEU A 125 2.81 3.50 -4.34
CA LEU A 125 3.69 3.30 -5.50
C LEU A 125 4.94 4.18 -5.46
N ASP A 126 4.81 5.43 -5.01
CA ASP A 126 5.88 6.42 -5.11
C ASP A 126 6.87 6.34 -3.93
N GLU A 127 6.41 5.99 -2.72
CA GLU A 127 7.21 6.02 -1.48
C GLU A 127 7.38 4.62 -0.87
N LEU A 128 6.28 3.90 -0.59
CA LEU A 128 6.35 2.64 0.15
C LEU A 128 6.93 1.47 -0.65
N LEU A 129 6.56 1.35 -1.92
CA LEU A 129 7.06 0.27 -2.78
C LEU A 129 8.59 0.32 -2.93
N PRO A 130 9.21 1.47 -3.27
CA PRO A 130 10.67 1.58 -3.30
C PRO A 130 11.33 1.19 -1.98
N GLU A 131 10.83 1.68 -0.86
CA GLU A 131 11.37 1.38 0.48
C GLU A 131 11.26 -0.11 0.80
N ALA A 132 10.10 -0.72 0.56
CA ALA A 132 9.88 -2.14 0.81
C ALA A 132 10.75 -3.04 -0.07
N VAL A 133 10.99 -2.67 -1.34
CA VAL A 133 11.89 -3.43 -2.22
C VAL A 133 13.34 -3.28 -1.80
N LEU A 134 13.78 -2.07 -1.41
CA LEU A 134 15.13 -1.82 -0.92
C LEU A 134 15.43 -2.57 0.39
N ALA A 135 14.45 -2.62 1.30
CA ALA A 135 14.55 -3.34 2.57
C ALA A 135 14.31 -4.86 2.44
N ASP A 136 13.92 -5.33 1.25
CA ASP A 136 13.44 -6.68 0.99
C ASP A 136 12.24 -7.13 1.86
N ASP A 137 11.51 -6.17 2.47
CA ASP A 137 10.35 -6.40 3.31
C ASP A 137 9.05 -6.02 2.59
N LEU A 138 8.66 -6.85 1.64
CA LEU A 138 7.38 -6.73 0.95
C LEU A 138 6.18 -7.16 1.80
N GLN A 139 6.41 -7.77 2.98
CA GLN A 139 5.31 -8.17 3.86
C GLN A 139 4.70 -6.97 4.59
N SER A 140 5.51 -5.94 4.87
CA SER A 140 5.04 -4.68 5.45
C SER A 140 3.88 -4.03 4.66
N ILE A 141 3.92 -4.07 3.33
CA ILE A 141 2.93 -3.43 2.44
C ILE A 141 1.77 -4.36 2.03
N ALA A 142 1.86 -5.66 2.31
CA ALA A 142 0.85 -6.67 1.98
C ALA A 142 -0.57 -6.34 2.48
N PRO A 143 -0.79 -5.98 3.77
CA PRO A 143 -2.14 -5.73 4.28
C PRO A 143 -2.78 -4.48 3.65
N LEU A 144 -1.97 -3.49 3.28
CA LEU A 144 -2.45 -2.29 2.59
C LEU A 144 -2.90 -2.65 1.16
N LEU A 145 -2.08 -3.43 0.45
CA LEU A 145 -2.36 -3.92 -0.90
C LEU A 145 -3.66 -4.73 -0.97
N GLU A 146 -3.91 -5.62 -0.02
CA GLU A 146 -5.14 -6.42 0.03
C GLU A 146 -6.39 -5.55 0.20
N LYS A 147 -6.35 -4.59 1.14
CA LYS A 147 -7.45 -3.64 1.34
C LYS A 147 -7.75 -2.85 0.07
N MET A 148 -6.70 -2.37 -0.59
CA MET A 148 -6.84 -1.60 -1.83
C MET A 148 -7.31 -2.46 -3.01
N ASN A 149 -6.87 -3.72 -3.11
CA ASN A 149 -7.38 -4.64 -4.12
C ASN A 149 -8.88 -4.89 -3.93
N SER A 150 -9.33 -5.09 -2.69
CA SER A 150 -10.76 -5.22 -2.40
C SER A 150 -11.56 -3.96 -2.78
N ALA A 151 -10.96 -2.77 -2.64
CA ALA A 151 -11.59 -1.52 -3.05
C ALA A 151 -11.64 -1.36 -4.57
N ALA A 152 -10.61 -1.84 -5.27
CA ALA A 152 -10.59 -1.89 -6.73
C ALA A 152 -11.66 -2.85 -7.29
N GLU A 153 -11.91 -3.98 -6.63
CA GLU A 153 -12.99 -4.92 -6.99
C GLU A 153 -14.40 -4.33 -6.82
N ARG A 154 -14.54 -3.31 -5.96
CA ARG A 154 -15.77 -2.53 -5.78
C ARG A 154 -15.86 -1.27 -6.65
N ASP A 155 -14.94 -1.09 -7.60
CA ASP A 155 -14.82 0.11 -8.44
C ASP A 155 -14.61 1.44 -7.68
N GLU A 156 -14.13 1.39 -6.42
CA GLU A 156 -13.84 2.58 -5.60
C GLU A 156 -12.45 3.17 -5.88
N LEU A 157 -11.58 2.41 -6.55
CA LEU A 157 -10.19 2.78 -6.84
C LEU A 157 -9.97 2.90 -8.35
N SER A 158 -9.77 4.14 -8.81
CA SER A 158 -9.54 4.41 -10.23
C SER A 158 -8.07 4.17 -10.59
N GLY A 159 -7.82 3.49 -11.71
CA GLY A 159 -6.46 3.29 -12.21
C GLY A 159 -5.65 2.24 -11.45
N TRP A 160 -6.31 1.33 -10.71
CA TRP A 160 -5.62 0.22 -10.03
C TRP A 160 -4.71 -0.58 -10.97
N GLN A 161 -5.18 -0.78 -12.20
CA GLN A 161 -4.51 -1.55 -13.25
C GLN A 161 -3.18 -0.89 -13.68
N SER A 162 -3.00 0.41 -13.50
CA SER A 162 -1.78 1.13 -13.91
C SER A 162 -0.59 0.93 -12.97
N GLY A 163 -0.74 0.10 -11.93
CA GLY A 163 0.42 -0.30 -11.11
C GLY A 163 0.12 -1.15 -9.89
N GLY A 164 -0.98 -0.88 -9.18
CA GLY A 164 -1.33 -1.60 -7.95
C GLY A 164 -1.58 -3.09 -8.21
N GLN A 165 -2.25 -3.40 -9.32
CA GLN A 165 -2.46 -4.77 -9.77
C GLN A 165 -1.15 -5.52 -10.04
N ALA A 166 -0.15 -4.85 -10.64
CA ALA A 166 1.15 -5.46 -10.92
C ALA A 166 1.87 -5.86 -9.62
N LEU A 167 1.85 -4.96 -8.64
CA LEU A 167 2.43 -5.20 -7.33
C LEU A 167 1.70 -6.32 -6.56
N HIS A 168 0.37 -6.34 -6.61
CA HIS A 168 -0.43 -7.41 -6.00
C HIS A 168 -0.13 -8.79 -6.61
N LEU A 169 -0.08 -8.88 -7.95
CA LEU A 169 0.28 -10.12 -8.66
C LEU A 169 1.70 -10.58 -8.31
N TYR A 170 2.66 -9.65 -8.28
CA TYR A 170 4.04 -9.94 -7.92
C TYR A 170 4.15 -10.49 -6.48
N LEU A 171 3.51 -9.83 -5.51
CA LEU A 171 3.53 -10.27 -4.11
C LEU A 171 2.93 -11.68 -3.96
N HIS A 172 1.81 -11.95 -4.63
CA HIS A 172 1.18 -13.26 -4.61
C HIS A 172 2.12 -14.34 -5.18
N VAL A 173 2.81 -14.06 -6.28
CA VAL A 173 3.83 -14.96 -6.84
C VAL A 173 4.97 -15.21 -5.83
N CYS A 174 5.50 -14.18 -5.18
CA CYS A 174 6.55 -14.32 -4.17
C CYS A 174 6.11 -15.19 -2.98
N VAL A 175 4.89 -15.00 -2.47
CA VAL A 175 4.34 -15.80 -1.36
C VAL A 175 4.22 -17.27 -1.78
N GLN A 176 3.69 -17.54 -2.97
CA GLN A 176 3.56 -18.90 -3.46
C GLN A 176 4.92 -19.58 -3.64
N ILE A 177 5.91 -18.88 -4.23
CA ILE A 177 7.27 -19.43 -4.41
C ILE A 177 7.91 -19.75 -3.06
N ARG A 178 7.81 -18.87 -2.06
CA ARG A 178 8.32 -19.14 -0.71
C ARG A 178 7.66 -20.37 -0.08
N GLY A 179 6.35 -20.53 -0.25
CA GLY A 179 5.62 -21.71 0.21
C GLY A 179 6.06 -23.01 -0.48
N LEU A 180 6.44 -22.95 -1.75
CA LEU A 180 7.01 -24.10 -2.46
C LEU A 180 8.39 -24.46 -1.97
N VAL A 181 9.26 -23.47 -1.75
CA VAL A 181 10.62 -23.69 -1.25
C VAL A 181 10.58 -24.36 0.13
N SER A 182 9.76 -23.85 1.06
CA SER A 182 9.62 -24.46 2.38
C SER A 182 9.01 -25.87 2.34
N SER A 183 8.09 -26.13 1.41
CA SER A 183 7.52 -27.47 1.20
C SER A 183 8.49 -28.46 0.55
N ALA A 184 9.37 -27.97 -0.34
CA ALA A 184 10.40 -28.77 -0.99
C ALA A 184 11.52 -29.16 -0.01
N GLU A 185 11.91 -28.24 0.87
CA GLU A 185 12.87 -28.48 1.95
C GLU A 185 12.37 -29.53 2.95
N ALA A 186 11.06 -29.64 3.15
CA ALA A 186 10.44 -30.65 4.02
C ALA A 186 10.36 -32.07 3.39
N GLN A 187 11.12 -32.34 2.31
CA GLN A 187 11.24 -33.61 1.58
C GLN A 187 9.92 -34.27 1.13
N ARG A 188 8.79 -33.55 1.07
CA ARG A 188 7.50 -34.24 0.99
C ARG A 188 7.11 -34.78 -0.38
N ASP A 189 7.35 -34.10 -1.51
CA ASP A 189 6.98 -34.63 -2.84
C ASP A 189 7.58 -33.81 -4.00
N ARG A 190 8.66 -34.29 -4.66
CA ARG A 190 9.24 -33.58 -5.83
C ARG A 190 8.24 -33.43 -6.99
N ALA A 191 7.37 -34.40 -7.20
CA ALA A 191 6.36 -34.38 -8.27
C ALA A 191 5.29 -33.29 -8.01
N ASN A 192 4.89 -33.10 -6.75
CA ASN A 192 3.94 -32.06 -6.35
C ASN A 192 4.57 -30.66 -6.52
N VAL A 193 5.82 -30.49 -6.10
CA VAL A 193 6.57 -29.24 -6.31
C VAL A 193 6.67 -28.89 -7.79
N HIS A 194 6.95 -29.87 -8.66
CA HIS A 194 6.99 -29.65 -10.11
C HIS A 194 5.63 -29.23 -10.67
N ALA A 195 4.54 -29.92 -10.32
CA ALA A 195 3.19 -29.55 -10.75
C ALA A 195 2.78 -28.14 -10.29
N GLN A 196 3.17 -27.75 -9.07
CA GLN A 196 2.89 -26.42 -8.54
C GLN A 196 3.74 -25.33 -9.22
N LEU A 197 4.99 -25.61 -9.59
CA LEU A 197 5.81 -24.71 -10.40
C LEU A 197 5.20 -24.48 -11.79
N GLU A 198 4.71 -25.54 -12.44
CA GLU A 198 3.99 -25.44 -13.71
C GLU A 198 2.73 -24.55 -13.59
N ALA A 199 1.98 -24.69 -12.49
CA ALA A 199 0.81 -23.86 -12.21
C ALA A 199 1.16 -22.38 -11.92
N LEU A 200 2.40 -22.07 -11.53
CA LEU A 200 2.86 -20.70 -11.31
C LEU A 200 3.23 -19.96 -12.60
N ARG A 201 3.63 -20.67 -13.67
CA ARG A 201 4.02 -20.08 -14.96
C ARG A 201 3.05 -19.01 -15.49
N PRO A 202 1.73 -19.28 -15.61
CA PRO A 202 0.80 -18.26 -16.10
C PRO A 202 0.70 -17.03 -15.18
N LYS A 203 0.87 -17.21 -13.86
CA LYS A 203 0.85 -16.12 -12.89
C LYS A 203 2.10 -15.25 -12.97
N VAL A 204 3.27 -15.87 -13.13
CA VAL A 204 4.53 -15.15 -13.37
C VAL A 204 4.46 -14.35 -14.68
N ALA A 205 3.95 -14.96 -15.75
CA ALA A 205 3.77 -14.26 -17.03
C ALA A 205 2.78 -13.08 -16.91
N ALA A 206 1.69 -13.24 -16.15
CA ALA A 206 0.75 -12.15 -15.87
C ALA A 206 1.40 -11.02 -15.06
N ALA A 207 2.19 -11.35 -14.03
CA ALA A 207 2.94 -10.38 -13.23
C ALA A 207 3.95 -9.61 -14.08
N CYS A 208 4.71 -10.28 -14.97
CA CYS A 208 5.64 -9.62 -15.89
C CYS A 208 4.92 -8.65 -16.84
N ARG A 209 3.78 -9.04 -17.42
CA ARG A 209 2.98 -8.15 -18.28
C ARG A 209 2.46 -6.94 -17.52
N ALA A 210 1.94 -7.14 -16.31
CA ALA A 210 1.44 -6.06 -15.47
C ALA A 210 2.58 -5.09 -15.05
N LEU A 211 3.76 -5.62 -14.70
CA LEU A 211 4.94 -4.81 -14.42
C LEU A 211 5.46 -4.05 -15.66
N GLY A 212 5.27 -4.60 -16.87
CA GLY A 212 5.55 -3.89 -18.12
C GLY A 212 4.73 -2.59 -18.28
N GLY A 213 3.49 -2.60 -17.79
CA GLY A 213 2.58 -1.45 -17.80
C GLY A 213 2.81 -0.44 -16.68
N LEU A 214 3.49 -0.82 -15.59
CA LEU A 214 3.80 0.07 -14.47
C LEU A 214 4.84 1.11 -14.91
N GLN A 215 4.47 2.39 -15.03
CA GLN A 215 5.39 3.47 -15.42
C GLN A 215 5.60 4.43 -14.24
N PRO A 216 6.48 4.09 -13.28
CA PRO A 216 6.70 4.92 -12.10
C PRO A 216 7.51 6.16 -12.48
N LYS A 217 7.11 7.32 -11.95
CA LYS A 217 7.78 8.60 -12.19
C LYS A 217 9.00 8.79 -11.29
N SER A 218 8.95 8.25 -10.07
CA SER A 218 10.05 8.34 -9.12
C SER A 218 11.24 7.45 -9.54
N LEU A 219 12.45 7.87 -9.18
CA LEU A 219 13.66 7.06 -9.37
C LEU A 219 13.57 5.75 -8.58
N GLY A 220 13.12 5.84 -7.33
CA GLY A 220 12.90 4.67 -6.47
C GLY A 220 11.89 3.69 -7.07
N GLY A 221 10.80 4.18 -7.64
CA GLY A 221 9.80 3.33 -8.29
C GLY A 221 10.35 2.62 -9.53
N ARG A 222 11.18 3.29 -10.32
CA ARG A 222 11.87 2.66 -11.47
C ARG A 222 12.85 1.58 -11.04
N PHE A 223 13.61 1.84 -9.97
CA PHE A 223 14.47 0.83 -9.35
C PHE A 223 13.64 -0.37 -8.87
N ALA A 224 12.58 -0.13 -8.10
CA ALA A 224 11.71 -1.18 -7.59
C ALA A 224 11.10 -2.04 -8.70
N ARG A 225 10.60 -1.40 -9.77
CA ARG A 225 10.12 -2.10 -10.97
C ARG A 225 11.20 -2.99 -11.58
N ALA A 226 12.42 -2.46 -11.73
CA ALA A 226 13.52 -3.20 -12.33
C ALA A 226 13.92 -4.41 -11.47
N GLU A 227 14.01 -4.22 -10.16
CA GLU A 227 14.36 -5.27 -9.20
C GLU A 227 13.30 -6.39 -9.15
N MET A 228 12.01 -6.03 -9.07
CA MET A 228 10.90 -6.99 -9.14
C MET A 228 10.90 -7.76 -10.47
N GLY A 229 11.11 -7.07 -11.59
CA GLY A 229 11.19 -7.69 -12.91
C GLY A 229 12.37 -8.66 -13.03
N ALA A 230 13.55 -8.29 -12.52
CA ALA A 230 14.73 -9.14 -12.51
C ALA A 230 14.49 -10.42 -11.69
N ARG A 231 13.88 -10.30 -10.52
CA ARG A 231 13.53 -11.44 -9.65
C ARG A 231 12.54 -12.40 -10.33
N LEU A 232 11.50 -11.88 -10.97
CA LEU A 232 10.57 -12.73 -11.73
C LEU A 232 11.27 -13.48 -12.87
N VAL A 233 12.15 -12.81 -13.61
CA VAL A 233 12.94 -13.45 -14.67
C VAL A 233 13.83 -14.55 -14.10
N GLN A 234 14.49 -14.31 -12.97
CA GLN A 234 15.28 -15.35 -12.29
C GLN A 234 14.41 -16.56 -11.89
N CYS A 235 13.19 -16.33 -11.39
CA CYS A 235 12.26 -17.41 -11.09
C CYS A 235 11.87 -18.21 -12.35
N THR A 236 11.62 -17.55 -13.50
CA THR A 236 11.33 -18.26 -14.75
C THR A 236 12.51 -19.10 -15.25
N LEU A 237 13.73 -18.59 -15.10
CA LEU A 237 14.95 -19.32 -15.47
C LEU A 237 15.16 -20.55 -14.59
N ALA A 238 14.92 -20.43 -13.29
CA ALA A 238 14.97 -21.57 -12.37
C ALA A 238 13.90 -22.64 -12.70
N GLY A 239 12.76 -22.21 -13.24
CA GLY A 239 11.68 -23.08 -13.71
C GLY A 239 11.93 -23.78 -15.05
N GLY A 240 13.10 -23.59 -15.68
CA GLY A 240 13.48 -24.26 -16.93
C GLY A 240 12.80 -23.73 -18.20
N GLU A 241 12.27 -22.50 -18.16
CA GLU A 241 11.57 -21.88 -19.27
C GLU A 241 12.41 -21.74 -20.55
N ALA A 242 11.75 -21.75 -21.71
CA ALA A 242 12.43 -21.61 -22.99
C ALA A 242 13.08 -20.22 -23.13
N ALA A 243 14.33 -20.19 -23.57
CA ALA A 243 15.12 -18.96 -23.70
C ALA A 243 14.45 -17.88 -24.58
N ALA A 244 13.68 -18.27 -25.60
CA ALA A 244 12.90 -17.32 -26.43
C ALA A 244 11.80 -16.60 -25.64
N HIS A 245 11.11 -17.31 -24.74
CA HIS A 245 10.09 -16.73 -23.87
C HIS A 245 10.71 -15.74 -22.89
N VAL A 246 11.84 -16.11 -22.28
CA VAL A 246 12.57 -15.23 -21.35
C VAL A 246 13.10 -13.97 -22.06
N ALA A 247 13.60 -14.11 -23.29
CA ALA A 247 14.02 -12.97 -24.10
C ALA A 247 12.86 -12.01 -24.44
N ALA A 248 11.67 -12.55 -24.71
CA ALA A 248 10.47 -11.73 -24.92
C ALA A 248 10.09 -10.96 -23.63
N LEU A 249 10.12 -11.62 -22.47
CA LEU A 249 9.83 -10.98 -21.18
C LEU A 249 10.81 -9.84 -20.87
N LEU A 250 12.11 -10.06 -21.08
CA LEU A 250 13.14 -9.02 -20.88
C LEU A 250 12.88 -7.79 -21.75
N ARG A 251 12.45 -7.99 -23.01
CA ARG A 251 12.08 -6.87 -23.90
C ARG A 251 10.89 -6.09 -23.38
N THR A 252 9.88 -6.77 -22.84
CA THR A 252 8.69 -6.10 -22.28
C THR A 252 8.97 -5.33 -20.99
N LEU A 253 9.90 -5.81 -20.17
CA LEU A 253 10.21 -5.21 -18.87
C LEU A 253 11.21 -4.05 -18.98
N ALA A 254 11.98 -3.96 -20.07
CA ALA A 254 12.98 -2.93 -20.32
C ALA A 254 13.94 -2.71 -19.13
N LEU A 255 14.48 -3.81 -18.58
CA LEU A 255 15.34 -3.79 -17.40
C LEU A 255 16.71 -3.13 -17.70
N PRO A 256 17.34 -2.46 -16.71
CA PRO A 256 18.70 -1.92 -16.83
C PRO A 256 19.74 -3.01 -17.12
N PRO A 257 20.83 -2.68 -17.85
CA PRO A 257 21.79 -3.66 -18.37
C PRO A 257 22.46 -4.52 -17.27
N ASP A 258 22.73 -3.97 -16.09
CA ASP A 258 23.54 -4.64 -15.06
C ASP A 258 22.83 -5.84 -14.40
N THR A 259 21.52 -5.78 -14.17
CA THR A 259 20.73 -6.92 -13.67
C THR A 259 20.42 -7.93 -14.78
N THR A 260 20.36 -7.45 -16.02
CA THR A 260 20.15 -8.30 -17.19
C THR A 260 21.42 -9.03 -17.62
N HIS A 261 22.63 -8.58 -17.30
CA HIS A 261 23.85 -9.19 -17.85
C HIS A 261 23.97 -10.67 -17.47
N THR A 262 23.78 -11.03 -16.19
CA THR A 262 23.86 -12.43 -15.74
C THR A 262 22.72 -13.28 -16.32
N ALA A 263 21.52 -12.73 -16.44
CA ALA A 263 20.37 -13.41 -17.02
C ALA A 263 20.52 -13.58 -18.55
N GLN A 264 20.85 -12.51 -19.28
CA GLN A 264 21.11 -12.47 -20.71
C GLN A 264 22.27 -13.36 -21.10
N HIS A 265 23.38 -13.35 -20.36
CA HIS A 265 24.51 -14.24 -20.60
C HIS A 265 24.12 -15.71 -20.44
N LYS A 266 23.29 -16.05 -19.43
CA LYS A 266 22.79 -17.41 -19.21
C LYS A 266 21.77 -17.83 -20.29
N ILE A 267 20.97 -16.90 -20.78
CA ILE A 267 20.01 -17.12 -21.89
C ILE A 267 20.77 -17.30 -23.21
N SER A 268 21.75 -16.45 -23.50
CA SER A 268 22.54 -16.51 -24.73
C SER A 268 23.39 -17.78 -24.78
N SER A 269 23.97 -18.20 -23.66
CA SER A 269 24.70 -19.47 -23.58
C SER A 269 23.77 -20.68 -23.77
N MET A 270 22.56 -20.67 -23.19
CA MET A 270 21.56 -21.74 -23.41
C MET A 270 21.03 -21.77 -24.85
N LEU A 271 20.85 -20.63 -25.51
CA LEU A 271 20.48 -20.58 -26.92
C LEU A 271 21.61 -21.09 -27.81
N ALA A 272 22.86 -20.71 -27.49
CA ALA A 272 24.03 -21.18 -28.21
C ALA A 272 24.22 -22.70 -28.05
N SER A 273 23.99 -23.26 -26.86
CA SER A 273 24.07 -24.71 -26.63
C SER A 273 22.97 -25.47 -27.38
N ARG A 274 21.72 -24.98 -27.35
CA ARG A 274 20.61 -25.59 -28.12
C ARG A 274 20.80 -25.49 -29.62
N ALA A 275 21.33 -24.36 -30.11
CA ALA A 275 21.68 -24.21 -31.51
C ALA A 275 22.77 -25.21 -31.93
N ALA A 276 23.79 -25.40 -31.09
CA ALA A 276 24.83 -26.41 -31.31
C ALA A 276 24.27 -27.85 -31.30
N GLU A 277 23.37 -28.19 -30.37
CA GLU A 277 22.66 -29.47 -30.32
C GLU A 277 21.82 -29.72 -31.59
N SER A 278 21.15 -28.69 -32.12
CA SER A 278 20.38 -28.79 -33.36
C SER A 278 21.21 -28.83 -34.64
N ALA A 279 22.45 -28.33 -34.59
CA ALA A 279 23.37 -28.26 -35.71
C ALA A 279 24.27 -29.50 -35.84
N CYS A 280 24.29 -30.38 -34.83
CA CYS A 280 24.89 -31.71 -34.95
C CYS A 280 24.02 -32.57 -35.90
N PRO A 281 24.47 -32.88 -37.12
CA PRO A 281 23.74 -33.82 -37.97
C PRO A 281 23.69 -35.17 -37.25
N ALA A 282 22.50 -35.78 -37.19
CA ALA A 282 22.36 -37.17 -36.78
C ALA A 282 23.39 -37.99 -37.57
N SER A 283 24.34 -38.60 -36.85
CA SER A 283 25.32 -39.49 -37.45
C SER A 283 24.58 -40.47 -38.37
N PRO A 284 24.95 -40.58 -39.66
CA PRO A 284 24.36 -41.62 -40.48
C PRO A 284 24.74 -42.96 -39.85
N ALA A 285 23.71 -43.70 -39.43
CA ALA A 285 23.86 -45.08 -39.00
C ALA A 285 24.21 -45.91 -40.24
N SER A 286 25.46 -46.33 -40.33
CA SER A 286 25.94 -47.44 -41.14
C SER A 286 27.34 -47.85 -40.68
#